data_AF-A0AAV6TIF1-F1
#
_entry.id   AF-A0AAV6TIF1-F1
#
_cell.length_a   1.000
_cell.length_b   1.000
_cell.length_c   1.000
_cell.angle_alpha   90.00
_cell.angle_beta   90.00
_cell.angle_gamma   90.00
#
_symmetry.space_group_name_H-M   'P 1'
#
loop_
_entity.id
_entity.type
_entity.pdbx_description
1 polymer ?
#
loop_
_entity_poly.entity_id
_entity_poly.type
_entity_poly.pdbx_seq_one_letter_code
_entity_poly.pdbx_strand_id
1 'polypeptide(L)'
;MKKLKGNGYAPFIGMILCHLQNLLSASSTLMSGSYKKRIKYEDGTWLCVPKSKPKLTTDAITTIFENQPSYMTTPAPSKRKTPAERLAEQSLRFEGEFRSYLDDDRIKSFDSFKELFPGRLPDCWKKFISDDFVCLYKCDFSEDPHLSLAIKIYPD
;
A
#
# COMPACT_ATOMS: atom_id res chain seq x y z
N MET A 1 -15.53 -10.20 19.35
CA MET A 1 -15.23 -11.09 18.20
C MET A 1 -14.16 -10.44 17.34
N LYS A 2 -12.90 -10.88 17.43
CA LYS A 2 -11.79 -10.41 16.58
C LYS A 2 -11.59 -11.43 15.45
N LYS A 3 -11.72 -11.01 14.20
CA LYS A 3 -11.29 -11.80 13.04
C LYS A 3 -9.79 -11.62 12.85
N LEU A 4 -9.03 -12.70 12.98
CA LEU A 4 -7.66 -12.83 12.49
C LEU A 4 -7.69 -13.02 10.97
N LYS A 5 -6.98 -12.16 10.25
CA LYS A 5 -6.49 -12.35 8.88
C LYS A 5 -5.15 -11.59 8.86
N GLY A 6 -4.02 -12.09 8.41
CA GLY A 6 -3.66 -13.30 7.69
C GLY A 6 -2.30 -12.97 7.05
N ASN A 7 -1.31 -13.83 7.28
CA ASN A 7 -0.05 -14.01 6.55
C ASN A 7 0.60 -12.78 5.89
N GLY A 8 1.60 -12.23 6.57
CA GLY A 8 2.54 -11.25 6.04
C GLY A 8 3.67 -11.91 5.22
N TYR A 9 3.39 -12.24 3.97
CA TYR A 9 4.42 -12.48 2.94
C TYR A 9 3.81 -12.16 1.58
N ALA A 10 4.02 -10.94 1.04
CA ALA A 10 3.97 -10.63 -0.41
C ALA A 10 4.13 -9.12 -0.80
N PRO A 11 4.95 -8.25 -0.19
CA PRO A 11 5.14 -6.90 -0.78
C PRO A 11 6.13 -6.89 -1.96
N PHE A 12 7.06 -7.84 -2.06
CA PHE A 12 8.16 -7.77 -3.04
C PHE A 12 7.80 -8.22 -4.46
N ILE A 13 6.95 -9.25 -4.62
CA ILE A 13 6.56 -9.79 -5.94
C ILE A 13 5.51 -8.89 -6.62
N GLY A 14 4.62 -8.25 -5.85
CA GLY A 14 3.59 -7.35 -6.39
C GLY A 14 4.15 -6.06 -7.02
N MET A 15 5.28 -5.56 -6.51
CA MET A 15 5.89 -4.33 -7.05
C MET A 15 6.52 -4.53 -8.44
N ILE A 16 7.06 -5.72 -8.72
CA ILE A 16 7.70 -6.02 -10.03
C ILE A 16 6.64 -6.18 -11.12
N LEU A 17 5.49 -6.79 -10.82
CA LEU A 17 4.38 -6.98 -11.77
C LEU A 17 3.69 -5.66 -12.14
N CYS A 18 3.52 -4.72 -11.20
CA CYS A 18 2.95 -3.40 -11.50
C CYS A 18 3.86 -2.52 -12.38
N HIS A 19 5.19 -2.72 -12.33
CA HIS A 19 6.12 -1.92 -13.13
C HIS A 19 6.14 -2.35 -14.60
N LEU A 20 5.98 -3.65 -14.87
CA LEU A 20 5.92 -4.18 -16.24
C LEU A 20 4.63 -3.82 -16.98
N GLN A 21 3.51 -3.65 -16.26
CA GLN A 21 2.21 -3.38 -16.87
C GLN A 21 2.03 -1.92 -17.32
N ASN A 22 2.72 -0.97 -16.67
CA ASN A 22 2.68 0.45 -17.02
C ASN A 22 3.54 0.82 -18.25
N LEU A 23 4.50 -0.03 -18.63
CA LEU A 23 5.33 0.17 -19.82
C LEU A 23 4.59 -0.18 -21.13
N LEU A 24 3.51 -0.96 -21.07
CA LEU A 24 2.76 -1.41 -22.26
C LEU A 24 1.55 -0.52 -22.61
N SER A 25 1.10 0.37 -21.73
CA SER A 25 -0.13 1.15 -21.92
C SER A 25 0.07 2.58 -22.45
N ALA A 26 1.31 3.02 -22.69
CA ALA A 26 1.63 4.41 -23.03
C ALA A 26 1.57 4.77 -24.53
N SER A 27 0.98 3.91 -25.38
CA SER A 27 0.85 4.17 -26.82
C SER A 27 -0.56 3.92 -27.33
N SER A 28 -1.46 4.90 -27.16
CA SER A 28 -2.62 5.07 -28.05
C SER A 28 -3.13 6.52 -28.06
N THR A 29 -2.58 7.27 -29.01
CA THR A 29 -3.28 8.15 -29.95
C THR A 29 -4.39 9.10 -29.44
N LEU A 30 -4.06 10.38 -29.31
CA LEU A 30 -5.04 11.48 -29.44
C LEU A 30 -5.34 11.71 -30.93
N MET A 31 -6.45 11.17 -31.43
CA MET A 31 -7.07 11.64 -32.68
C MET A 31 -8.32 12.46 -32.34
N SER A 32 -8.26 13.78 -32.53
CA SER A 32 -9.44 14.63 -32.55
C SER A 32 -10.18 14.47 -33.88
N GLY A 33 -10.87 13.34 -34.06
CA GLY A 33 -11.74 13.09 -35.20
C GLY A 33 -13.20 13.45 -34.87
N SER A 34 -13.85 14.25 -35.72
CA SER A 34 -15.31 14.36 -35.66
C SER A 34 -15.94 13.05 -36.14
N TYR A 35 -16.32 12.17 -35.20
CA TYR A 35 -16.90 10.87 -35.49
C TYR A 35 -18.32 10.98 -36.07
N LYS A 36 -18.46 10.85 -37.39
CA LYS A 36 -19.75 10.71 -38.08
C LYS A 36 -20.24 9.26 -37.97
N LYS A 37 -21.44 9.04 -37.43
CA LYS A 37 -22.08 7.70 -37.45
C LYS A 37 -22.60 7.47 -38.86
N ARG A 38 -22.11 6.42 -39.53
CA ARG A 38 -22.52 6.04 -40.88
C ARG A 38 -23.41 4.81 -40.78
N ILE A 39 -24.60 4.87 -41.39
CA ILE A 39 -25.50 3.72 -41.53
C ILE A 39 -25.65 3.49 -43.04
N LYS A 40 -25.47 2.24 -43.48
CA LYS A 40 -25.57 1.87 -44.90
C LYS A 40 -26.97 1.29 -45.15
N TYR A 41 -27.65 1.78 -46.19
CA TYR A 41 -28.91 1.21 -46.65
C TYR A 41 -28.67 0.01 -47.58
N GLU A 42 -29.71 -0.79 -47.81
CA GLU A 42 -29.66 -1.97 -48.69
C GLU A 42 -29.30 -1.59 -50.14
N ASP A 43 -29.74 -0.42 -50.60
CA ASP A 43 -29.43 0.15 -51.93
C ASP A 43 -27.97 0.64 -52.06
N GLY A 44 -27.14 0.48 -51.02
CA GLY A 44 -25.73 0.86 -51.02
C GLY A 44 -25.44 2.32 -50.71
N THR A 45 -26.47 3.16 -50.57
CA THR A 45 -26.34 4.56 -50.16
C THR A 45 -26.02 4.71 -48.67
N TRP A 46 -25.28 5.78 -48.33
CA TRP A 46 -24.82 6.04 -46.96
C TRP A 46 -25.62 7.16 -46.31
N LEU A 47 -26.29 6.87 -45.18
CA LEU A 47 -26.81 7.92 -44.30
C LEU A 47 -25.68 8.42 -43.39
N CYS A 48 -25.25 9.65 -43.63
CA CYS A 48 -24.32 10.34 -42.76
C CYS A 48 -25.10 11.36 -41.90
N VAL A 49 -25.45 10.98 -40.67
CA VAL A 49 -26.06 11.93 -39.72
C VAL A 49 -24.94 12.72 -39.03
N PRO A 50 -24.86 14.05 -39.20
CA PRO A 50 -23.93 14.85 -38.45
C PRO A 50 -24.33 14.82 -36.97
N LYS A 51 -23.42 14.36 -36.10
CA LYS A 51 -23.60 14.51 -34.66
C LYS A 51 -23.39 15.98 -34.30
N SER A 52 -24.48 16.73 -34.13
CA SER A 52 -24.44 18.02 -33.46
C SER A 52 -24.56 17.82 -31.95
N LYS A 53 -23.95 18.73 -31.18
CA LYS A 53 -24.23 18.80 -29.74
C LYS A 53 -25.67 19.34 -29.59
N PRO A 54 -26.53 18.73 -28.75
CA PRO A 54 -27.83 19.31 -28.47
C PRO A 54 -27.62 20.72 -27.91
N LYS A 55 -28.22 21.71 -28.55
CA LYS A 55 -28.26 23.09 -28.07
C LYS A 55 -29.56 23.28 -27.32
N LEU A 56 -29.51 23.94 -26.17
CA LEU A 56 -30.71 24.38 -25.47
C LEU A 56 -31.48 25.35 -26.39
N THR A 57 -32.80 25.19 -26.44
CA THR A 57 -33.69 26.14 -27.13
C THR A 57 -33.69 27.47 -26.39
N THR A 58 -34.02 28.57 -27.07
CA THR A 58 -34.10 29.91 -26.46
C THR A 58 -35.08 29.99 -25.29
N ASP A 59 -36.05 29.09 -25.28
CA ASP A 59 -37.13 29.03 -24.28
C ASP A 59 -36.79 28.05 -23.15
N ALA A 60 -35.57 27.49 -23.15
CA ALA A 60 -35.11 26.63 -22.08
C ALA A 60 -34.84 27.49 -20.84
N ILE A 61 -35.59 27.22 -19.77
CA ILE A 61 -35.33 27.80 -18.46
C ILE A 61 -33.93 27.33 -18.02
N THR A 62 -33.00 28.26 -17.81
CA THR A 62 -31.70 27.94 -17.22
C THR A 62 -31.93 27.55 -15.77
N THR A 63 -32.25 26.28 -15.52
CA THR A 63 -32.42 25.71 -14.17
C THR A 63 -31.05 25.56 -13.51
N ILE A 64 -30.38 26.67 -13.23
CA ILE A 64 -29.45 26.73 -12.11
C ILE A 64 -30.36 26.86 -10.90
N PHE A 65 -30.63 25.73 -10.25
CA PHE A 65 -31.44 25.74 -9.03
C PHE A 65 -30.71 26.57 -7.98
N GLU A 66 -31.45 27.46 -7.30
CA GLU A 66 -30.92 28.17 -6.13
C GLU A 66 -30.46 27.13 -5.10
N ASN A 67 -29.25 27.30 -4.56
CA ASN A 67 -28.59 26.37 -3.62
C ASN A 67 -28.07 25.04 -4.20
N GLN A 68 -27.69 24.98 -5.48
CA GLN A 68 -26.88 23.85 -5.95
C GLN A 68 -25.52 23.81 -5.22
N PRO A 69 -25.08 22.65 -4.73
CA PRO A 69 -23.74 22.50 -4.21
C PRO A 69 -22.75 22.86 -5.32
N SER A 70 -22.00 23.94 -5.13
CA SER A 70 -20.90 24.29 -6.02
C SER A 70 -19.80 23.25 -5.83
N TYR A 71 -19.74 22.27 -6.73
CA TYR A 71 -18.64 21.30 -6.78
C TYR A 71 -17.29 21.95 -7.15
N MET A 72 -17.24 23.27 -7.32
CA MET A 72 -16.01 24.02 -7.51
C MET A 72 -15.28 24.14 -6.18
N THR A 73 -14.49 23.12 -5.83
CA THR A 73 -13.45 23.28 -4.82
C THR A 73 -12.52 24.43 -5.26
N THR A 74 -12.48 25.51 -4.47
CA THR A 74 -11.66 26.70 -4.73
C THR A 74 -10.15 26.47 -4.68
N PRO A 75 -9.57 25.52 -3.91
CA PRO A 75 -8.15 25.26 -4.03
C PRO A 75 -7.88 24.49 -5.32
N ALA A 76 -6.93 24.98 -6.11
CA ALA A 76 -6.39 24.22 -7.22
C ALA A 76 -5.85 22.87 -6.67
N PRO A 77 -6.09 21.76 -7.39
CA PRO A 77 -5.57 20.46 -6.98
C PRO A 77 -4.05 20.55 -6.84
N SER A 78 -3.52 19.93 -5.78
CA SER A 78 -2.08 19.84 -5.59
C SER A 78 -1.42 19.28 -6.85
N LYS A 79 -0.37 19.93 -7.34
CA LYS A 79 0.40 19.42 -8.49
C LYS A 79 0.84 18.00 -8.19
N ARG A 80 0.73 17.11 -9.20
CA ARG A 80 1.20 15.74 -9.08
C ARG A 80 2.71 15.76 -8.87
N LYS A 81 3.17 15.13 -7.79
CA LYS A 81 4.60 14.95 -7.52
C LYS A 81 5.27 14.18 -8.65
N THR A 82 6.48 14.59 -9.01
CA THR A 82 7.29 13.84 -9.98
C THR A 82 7.67 12.47 -9.39
N PRO A 83 8.00 11.46 -10.23
CA PRO A 83 8.44 10.16 -9.73
C PRO A 83 9.63 10.26 -8.76
N ALA A 84 10.58 11.16 -9.04
CA ALA A 84 11.75 11.39 -8.20
C ALA A 84 11.37 11.96 -6.81
N GLU A 85 10.50 12.97 -6.77
CA GLU A 85 10.01 13.55 -5.50
C GLU A 85 9.27 12.51 -4.66
N ARG A 86 8.46 11.66 -5.30
CA ARG A 86 7.74 10.58 -4.59
C ARG A 86 8.70 9.57 -3.98
N LEU A 87 9.75 9.20 -4.71
CA LEU A 87 10.75 8.24 -4.24
C LEU A 87 11.56 8.80 -3.07
N ALA A 88 11.97 10.08 -3.16
CA ALA A 88 12.68 10.77 -2.08
C ALA A 88 11.84 10.93 -0.81
N GLU A 89 10.55 11.25 -0.95
CA GLU A 89 9.63 11.31 0.20
C GLU A 89 9.43 9.94 0.84
N GLN A 90 9.31 8.90 0.01
CA GLN A 90 9.17 7.54 0.50
C GLN A 90 10.42 7.05 1.23
N SER A 91 11.62 7.34 0.71
CA SER A 91 12.88 6.99 1.39
C SER A 91 13.01 7.72 2.72
N LEU A 92 12.69 9.01 2.77
CA LEU A 92 12.76 9.79 4.00
C LEU A 92 11.79 9.26 5.08
N ARG A 93 10.59 8.84 4.67
CA ARG A 93 9.65 8.19 5.58
C ARG A 93 10.21 6.87 6.12
N PHE A 94 10.74 6.03 5.25
CA PHE A 94 11.31 4.74 5.66
C PHE A 94 12.53 4.91 6.59
N GLU A 95 13.40 5.88 6.32
CA GLU A 95 14.50 6.19 7.22
C GLU A 95 14.01 6.66 8.60
N GLY A 96 12.95 7.48 8.64
CA GLY A 96 12.32 7.91 9.88
C GLY A 96 11.74 6.73 10.68
N GLU A 97 10.96 5.87 10.01
CA GLU A 97 10.41 4.64 10.61
C GLU A 97 11.53 3.72 11.13
N PHE A 98 12.59 3.54 10.34
CA PHE A 98 13.73 2.72 10.72
C PHE A 98 14.46 3.27 11.95
N ARG A 99 14.68 4.58 12.04
CA ARG A 99 15.27 5.21 13.24
C ARG A 99 14.41 5.00 14.47
N SER A 100 13.10 5.20 14.36
CA SER A 100 12.18 4.95 15.48
C SER A 100 12.22 3.48 15.94
N TYR A 101 12.31 2.55 14.98
CA TYR A 101 12.44 1.13 15.30
C TYR A 101 13.74 0.83 16.05
N LEU A 102 14.87 1.43 15.64
CA LEU A 102 16.15 1.26 16.34
C LEU A 102 16.12 1.84 17.75
N ASP A 103 15.45 2.97 17.95
CA ASP A 103 15.29 3.58 19.27
C ASP A 103 14.43 2.68 20.19
N ASP A 104 13.39 2.05 19.63
CA ASP A 104 12.52 1.11 20.35
C ASP A 104 13.16 -0.26 20.63
N ASP A 105 14.06 -0.72 19.76
CA ASP A 105 14.78 -2.00 19.91
C ASP A 105 15.93 -1.92 20.93
N ARG A 106 16.23 -0.71 21.43
CA ARG A 106 17.29 -0.50 22.42
C ARG A 106 16.85 -0.95 23.81
N ILE A 107 17.47 -2.01 24.31
CA ILE A 107 17.31 -2.47 25.69
C ILE A 107 17.97 -1.47 26.65
N LYS A 108 17.18 -0.83 27.51
CA LYS A 108 17.67 0.21 28.44
C LYS A 108 18.39 -0.36 29.65
N SER A 109 17.88 -1.47 30.20
CA SER A 109 18.43 -2.13 31.38
C SER A 109 18.15 -3.63 31.34
N PHE A 110 18.99 -4.42 32.01
CA PHE A 110 18.81 -5.86 32.09
C PHE A 110 17.50 -6.25 32.79
N ASP A 111 17.07 -5.50 33.80
CA ASP A 111 15.80 -5.75 34.49
C ASP A 111 14.60 -5.48 33.58
N SER A 112 14.62 -4.38 32.81
CA SER A 112 13.58 -4.13 31.81
C SER A 112 13.51 -5.23 30.73
N PHE A 113 14.65 -5.83 30.40
CA PHE A 113 14.70 -6.98 29.52
C PHE A 113 14.02 -8.20 30.14
N LYS A 114 14.30 -8.54 31.41
CA LYS A 114 13.68 -9.68 32.11
C LYS A 114 12.15 -9.59 32.12
N GLU A 115 11.59 -8.38 32.24
CA GLU A 115 10.13 -8.17 32.31
C GLU A 115 9.45 -8.25 30.94
N LEU A 116 10.01 -7.61 29.91
CA LEU A 116 9.38 -7.49 28.59
C LEU A 116 9.59 -8.72 27.70
N PHE A 117 10.75 -9.36 27.84
CA PHE A 117 11.17 -10.45 26.98
C PHE A 117 10.26 -11.71 27.01
N PRO A 118 9.77 -12.17 28.18
CA PRO A 118 8.91 -13.35 28.29
C PRO A 118 7.69 -13.37 27.37
N GLY A 119 7.13 -12.21 27.02
CA GLY A 119 5.95 -12.08 26.16
C GLY A 119 6.25 -12.07 24.66
N ARG A 120 7.53 -11.87 24.27
CA ARG A 120 7.96 -11.88 22.86
C ARG A 120 8.42 -13.25 22.38
N LEU A 121 8.60 -14.20 23.30
CA LEU A 121 9.16 -15.51 23.00
C LEU A 121 8.10 -16.48 22.45
N PRO A 122 8.36 -17.18 21.33
CA PRO A 122 7.48 -18.25 20.85
C PRO A 122 7.42 -19.43 21.82
N ASP A 123 6.28 -20.14 21.84
CA ASP A 123 6.03 -21.26 22.78
C ASP A 123 7.03 -22.42 22.69
N CYS A 124 7.70 -22.57 21.54
CA CYS A 124 8.70 -23.62 21.33
C CYS A 124 10.02 -23.40 22.07
N TRP A 125 10.23 -22.21 22.65
CA TRP A 125 11.42 -21.91 23.42
C TRP A 125 11.16 -22.07 24.91
N LYS A 126 12.16 -22.59 25.61
CA LYS A 126 12.22 -22.60 27.06
C LYS A 126 13.11 -21.48 27.56
N LYS A 127 12.77 -20.95 28.73
CA LYS A 127 13.45 -19.83 29.36
C LYS A 127 13.79 -20.19 30.80
N PHE A 128 14.98 -19.78 31.22
CA PHE A 128 15.43 -19.80 32.61
C PHE A 128 15.94 -18.41 32.95
N ILE A 129 15.27 -17.75 33.89
CA ILE A 129 15.58 -16.38 34.30
C ILE A 129 16.17 -16.47 35.70
N SER A 130 17.39 -15.99 35.85
CA SER A 130 18.07 -15.79 37.13
C SER A 130 18.40 -14.31 37.32
N ASP A 131 18.87 -13.96 38.50
CA ASP A 131 19.34 -12.59 38.77
C ASP A 131 20.59 -12.27 37.95
N ASP A 132 21.50 -13.23 37.84
CA ASP A 132 22.81 -13.08 37.19
C ASP A 132 22.80 -13.30 35.67
N PHE A 133 21.81 -14.01 35.14
CA PHE A 133 21.74 -14.30 33.70
C PHE A 133 20.34 -14.71 33.25
N VAL A 134 20.10 -14.54 31.95
CA VAL A 134 18.93 -15.10 31.26
C VAL A 134 19.42 -16.17 30.28
N CYS A 135 18.85 -17.37 30.39
CA CYS A 135 19.15 -18.48 29.49
C CYS A 135 17.92 -18.83 28.66
N LEU A 136 18.14 -18.96 27.36
CA LEU A 136 17.15 -19.29 26.34
C LEU A 136 17.60 -20.57 25.70
N TYR A 137 16.70 -21.54 25.59
CA TYR A 137 17.05 -22.76 24.92
C TYR A 137 15.87 -23.38 24.19
N LYS A 138 16.19 -24.05 23.09
CA LYS A 138 15.27 -24.88 22.34
C LYS A 138 15.68 -26.33 22.53
N CYS A 139 14.75 -27.14 23.01
CA CYS A 139 14.91 -28.59 23.14
C CYS A 139 13.88 -29.28 22.26
N ASP A 140 14.34 -30.24 21.47
CA ASP A 140 13.48 -31.14 20.72
C ASP A 140 13.52 -32.53 21.40
N PHE A 141 12.35 -33.09 21.69
CA PHE A 141 12.17 -34.33 22.48
C PHE A 141 11.50 -35.47 21.67
N SER A 142 11.45 -35.38 20.34
CA SER A 142 10.62 -36.29 19.53
C SER A 142 11.15 -37.72 19.44
N GLU A 143 12.47 -37.88 19.33
CA GLU A 143 13.12 -39.20 19.15
C GLU A 143 14.32 -39.31 20.10
N ASP A 144 15.27 -38.37 19.98
CA ASP A 144 16.38 -38.21 20.91
C ASP A 144 16.35 -36.79 21.53
N PRO A 145 16.31 -36.67 22.88
CA PRO A 145 16.29 -35.38 23.54
C PRO A 145 17.61 -34.65 23.29
N HIS A 146 17.56 -33.61 22.48
CA HIS A 146 18.74 -32.80 22.18
C HIS A 146 18.45 -31.31 22.30
N LEU A 147 19.48 -30.58 22.73
CA LEU A 147 19.48 -29.14 22.86
C LEU A 147 19.89 -28.55 21.51
N SER A 148 18.94 -28.03 20.74
CA SER A 148 19.22 -27.52 19.39
C SER A 148 19.98 -26.18 19.45
N LEU A 149 19.57 -25.29 20.36
CA LEU A 149 20.23 -24.00 20.57
C LEU A 149 20.11 -23.59 22.03
N ALA A 150 21.17 -23.02 22.58
CA ALA A 150 21.14 -22.31 23.85
C ALA A 150 21.86 -20.96 23.74
N ILE A 151 21.21 -19.91 24.23
CA ILE A 151 21.76 -18.55 24.30
C ILE A 151 21.72 -18.16 25.77
N LYS A 152 22.87 -17.71 26.28
CA LYS A 152 23.01 -17.22 27.65
C LYS A 152 23.43 -15.76 27.59
N ILE A 153 22.65 -14.90 28.24
CA ILE A 153 22.82 -13.45 28.25
C ILE A 153 23.15 -13.04 29.68
N TYR A 154 24.24 -12.29 29.83
CA TYR A 154 24.69 -11.71 31.08
C TYR A 154 24.36 -10.21 31.12
N PRO A 155 24.16 -9.62 32.31
CA PRO A 155 24.19 -8.17 32.45
C PRO A 155 25.58 -7.64 32.09
N ASP A 156 25.62 -6.50 31.40
CA ASP A 156 26.84 -5.72 31.17
C ASP A 156 27.31 -5.02 32.44
#